data_AF-A0A7S4KUK6-F1
#
_entry.id   AF-A0A7S4KUK6-F1
#
_cell.length_a   1.000
_cell.length_b   1.000
_cell.length_c   1.000
_cell.angle_alpha   90.00
_cell.angle_beta   90.00
_cell.angle_gamma   90.00
#
_symmetry.space_group_name_H-M   'P 1'
#
loop_
_entity.id
_entity.type
_entity.pdbx_description
1 polymer ?
#
loop_
_entity_poly.entity_id
_entity_poly.type
_entity_poly.pdbx_seq_one_letter_code
_entity_poly.pdbx_strand_id
1 'polypeptide(L)'
;MDNSTSDLFLDLSGSIKLLRRAALQGHLEAMNHLALAYAQGTPPPKKPLRAMRWWKKAARMGSTTAMCNLVKGHFENHFGESSSIGTGVKLCKKAAKLKNPSAIFMLSGLYRTGVKGYIKKDEQVSVRLLKRS
;
A
#
# COMPACT_ATOMS: atom_id res chain seq x y z
N MET A 1 7.78 31.82 -19.15
CA MET A 1 7.49 30.86 -18.05
C MET A 1 6.00 30.64 -18.10
N ASP A 2 5.54 29.41 -18.36
CA ASP A 2 4.11 29.15 -18.48
C ASP A 2 3.39 29.36 -17.14
N ASN A 3 2.16 29.87 -17.18
CA ASN A 3 1.32 30.01 -15.98
C ASN A 3 0.67 28.66 -15.60
N SER A 4 0.71 27.69 -16.52
CA SER A 4 0.09 26.37 -16.40
C SER A 4 0.75 25.50 -15.31
N THR A 5 2.07 25.56 -15.18
CA THR A 5 2.82 24.82 -14.15
C THR A 5 2.58 25.38 -12.76
N SER A 6 2.39 26.69 -12.62
CA SER A 6 2.01 27.37 -11.38
C SER A 6 0.61 26.95 -10.91
N ASP A 7 -0.36 26.95 -11.81
CA ASP A 7 -1.76 26.59 -11.50
C ASP A 7 -1.90 25.10 -11.14
N LEU A 8 -1.21 24.20 -11.86
CA LEU A 8 -1.10 22.78 -11.50
C LEU A 8 -0.44 22.57 -10.13
N PHE A 9 0.55 23.39 -9.76
CA PHE A 9 1.23 23.30 -8.47
C PHE A 9 0.33 23.74 -7.31
N LEU A 10 -0.43 24.81 -7.51
CA LEU A 10 -1.40 25.30 -6.53
C LEU A 10 -2.51 24.26 -6.29
N ASP A 11 -3.04 23.69 -7.37
CA ASP A 11 -4.13 22.71 -7.35
C ASP A 11 -3.70 21.37 -6.72
N LEU A 12 -2.49 20.89 -7.00
CA LEU A 12 -1.95 19.68 -6.36
C LEU A 12 -1.75 19.89 -4.84
N SER A 13 -1.28 21.08 -4.43
CA SER A 13 -1.13 21.42 -3.01
C SER A 13 -2.49 21.54 -2.30
N GLY A 14 -3.49 22.11 -2.99
CA GLY A 14 -4.87 22.23 -2.53
C GLY A 14 -5.54 20.86 -2.34
N SER A 15 -5.39 19.99 -3.33
CA SER A 15 -5.88 18.60 -3.30
C SER A 15 -5.31 17.82 -2.12
N ILE A 16 -4.01 17.93 -1.84
CA ILE A 16 -3.38 17.26 -0.68
C ILE A 16 -3.91 17.78 0.66
N LYS A 17 -4.19 19.08 0.75
CA LYS A 17 -4.77 19.67 1.96
C LYS A 17 -6.18 19.11 2.23
N LEU A 18 -6.99 18.98 1.18
CA LEU A 18 -8.33 18.37 1.25
C LEU A 18 -8.24 16.88 1.60
N LEU A 19 -7.37 16.13 0.93
CA LEU A 19 -7.11 14.72 1.23
C LEU A 19 -6.66 14.54 2.68
N ARG A 20 -5.81 15.42 3.19
CA ARG A 20 -5.37 15.38 4.59
C ARG A 20 -6.53 15.64 5.56
N ARG A 21 -7.41 16.59 5.26
CA ARG A 21 -8.59 16.86 6.09
C ARG A 21 -9.53 15.65 6.12
N ALA A 22 -9.85 15.08 4.96
CA ALA A 22 -10.67 13.88 4.86
C ALA A 22 -10.02 12.64 5.52
N ALA A 23 -8.71 12.46 5.33
CA ALA A 23 -7.94 11.40 5.98
C ALA A 23 -7.87 11.55 7.51
N LEU A 24 -7.92 12.77 8.04
CA LEU A 24 -8.04 13.02 9.47
C LEU A 24 -9.42 12.67 10.00
N GLN A 25 -10.48 12.87 9.21
CA GLN A 25 -11.86 12.48 9.53
C GLN A 25 -12.14 10.97 9.40
N GLY A 26 -11.17 10.18 8.93
CA GLY A 26 -11.30 8.73 8.87
C GLY A 26 -11.63 8.17 7.48
N HIS A 27 -11.73 9.00 6.44
CA HIS A 27 -11.99 8.51 5.09
C HIS A 27 -10.84 7.64 4.56
N LEU A 28 -11.11 6.35 4.33
CA LEU A 28 -10.11 5.36 3.91
C LEU A 28 -9.52 5.68 2.54
N GLU A 29 -10.35 6.12 1.59
CA GLU A 29 -9.89 6.53 0.26
C GLU A 29 -8.95 7.73 0.33
N ALA A 30 -9.31 8.74 1.12
CA ALA A 30 -8.45 9.90 1.32
C ALA A 30 -7.10 9.53 1.94
N MET A 31 -7.08 8.60 2.91
CA MET A 31 -5.82 8.06 3.45
C MET A 31 -4.99 7.34 2.37
N ASN A 32 -5.63 6.55 1.51
CA ASN A 32 -4.96 5.83 0.42
C ASN A 32 -4.36 6.78 -0.60
N HIS A 33 -5.13 7.78 -1.07
CA HIS A 33 -4.67 8.77 -2.04
C HIS A 33 -3.58 9.68 -1.45
N LEU A 34 -3.73 10.10 -0.19
CA LEU A 34 -2.69 10.89 0.48
C LEU A 34 -1.38 10.12 0.63
N ALA A 35 -1.46 8.83 0.96
CA ALA A 35 -0.30 7.97 1.03
C ALA A 35 0.35 7.79 -0.36
N LEU A 36 -0.45 7.62 -1.41
CA LEU A 36 0.04 7.50 -2.78
C LEU A 36 0.75 8.77 -3.24
N ALA A 37 0.19 9.96 -2.95
CA ALA A 37 0.82 11.24 -3.25
C ALA A 37 2.21 11.36 -2.58
N TYR A 38 2.32 10.96 -1.30
CA TYR A 38 3.61 10.91 -0.63
C TYR A 38 4.56 9.83 -1.17
N ALA A 39 4.05 8.76 -1.79
CA ALA A 39 4.84 7.68 -2.36
C ALA A 39 5.39 8.03 -3.76
N GLN A 40 4.63 8.75 -4.57
CA GLN A 40 4.98 9.07 -5.96
C GLN A 40 5.83 10.34 -6.08
N GLY A 41 5.65 11.33 -5.19
CA GLY A 41 6.51 12.50 -5.14
C GLY A 41 6.25 13.58 -6.20
N THR A 42 5.03 13.65 -6.75
CA THR A 42 4.54 14.77 -7.57
C THR A 42 3.88 15.78 -6.60
N PRO A 43 4.31 17.06 -6.55
CA PRO A 43 4.34 17.95 -5.39
C PRO A 43 3.39 17.54 -4.25
N PRO A 44 3.93 17.01 -3.13
CA PRO A 44 5.18 17.37 -2.49
C PRO A 44 6.31 16.39 -2.89
N PRO A 45 7.55 16.66 -2.44
CA PRO A 45 8.63 15.69 -2.56
C PRO A 45 8.23 14.33 -1.99
N LYS A 46 8.78 13.26 -2.57
CA LYS A 46 8.56 11.89 -2.13
C LYS A 46 8.86 11.75 -0.63
N LYS A 47 7.90 11.26 0.14
CA LYS A 47 7.97 11.04 1.59
C LYS A 47 7.49 9.61 1.91
N PRO A 48 8.29 8.59 1.59
CA PRO A 48 7.84 7.20 1.65
C PRO A 48 7.47 6.75 3.07
N LEU A 49 8.13 7.28 4.10
CA LEU A 49 7.77 7.01 5.50
C LEU A 49 6.45 7.68 5.93
N ARG A 50 6.03 8.77 5.27
CA ARG A 50 4.69 9.35 5.47
C ARG A 50 3.64 8.52 4.74
N ALA A 51 3.93 8.08 3.52
CA ALA A 51 3.06 7.14 2.79
C ALA A 51 2.81 5.87 3.61
N MET A 52 3.88 5.25 4.12
CA MET A 52 3.78 4.07 4.98
C MET A 52 2.90 4.30 6.21
N ARG A 53 3.02 5.45 6.88
CA ARG A 53 2.21 5.78 8.06
C ARG A 53 0.72 5.88 7.72
N TRP A 54 0.38 6.53 6.62
CA TRP A 54 -1.01 6.67 6.19
C TRP A 54 -1.61 5.34 5.73
N TRP A 55 -0.87 4.54 4.96
CA TRP A 55 -1.34 3.19 4.62
C TRP A 55 -1.45 2.30 5.86
N LYS A 56 -0.54 2.38 6.85
CA LYS A 56 -0.68 1.64 8.11
C LYS A 56 -1.94 2.04 8.88
N LYS A 57 -2.28 3.34 8.91
CA LYS A 57 -3.51 3.83 9.53
C LYS A 57 -4.74 3.27 8.83
N ALA A 58 -4.80 3.37 7.50
CA ALA A 58 -5.91 2.86 6.70
C ALA A 58 -6.04 1.33 6.82
N ALA A 59 -4.92 0.60 6.79
CA ALA A 59 -4.90 -0.85 6.98
C ALA A 59 -5.42 -1.27 8.36
N ARG A 60 -5.12 -0.51 9.42
CA ARG A 60 -5.67 -0.77 10.76
C ARG A 60 -7.19 -0.64 10.80
N MET A 61 -7.76 0.20 9.94
CA MET A 61 -9.20 0.40 9.78
C MET A 61 -9.82 -0.55 8.74
N GLY A 62 -9.07 -1.54 8.24
CA GLY A 62 -9.58 -2.54 7.30
C GLY A 62 -9.44 -2.17 5.82
N SER A 63 -8.78 -1.05 5.47
CA SER A 63 -8.50 -0.72 4.06
C SER A 63 -7.59 -1.77 3.44
N THR A 64 -8.16 -2.57 2.57
CA THR A 64 -7.47 -3.63 1.85
C THR A 64 -6.51 -3.09 0.79
N THR A 65 -6.90 -2.00 0.13
CA THR A 65 -6.03 -1.24 -0.77
C THR A 65 -4.76 -0.76 -0.06
N ALA A 66 -4.89 -0.25 1.17
CA ALA A 66 -3.74 0.16 1.97
C ALA A 66 -2.81 -1.01 2.32
N MET A 67 -3.39 -2.15 2.69
CA MET A 67 -2.62 -3.37 2.96
C MET A 67 -1.85 -3.81 1.70
N CYS A 68 -2.50 -3.80 0.53
CA CYS A 68 -1.86 -4.15 -0.73
C CYS A 68 -0.69 -3.22 -1.07
N ASN A 69 -0.88 -1.91 -0.91
CA ASN A 69 0.17 -0.93 -1.14
C ASN A 69 1.34 -1.05 -0.16
N LEU A 70 1.08 -1.39 1.11
CA LEU A 70 2.15 -1.68 2.08
C LEU A 70 2.94 -2.92 1.70
N VAL A 71 2.27 -4.00 1.29
CA VAL A 71 2.93 -5.22 0.82
C VAL A 71 3.83 -4.87 -0.35
N LYS A 72 3.27 -4.28 -1.41
CA LYS A 72 4.02 -3.84 -2.59
C LYS A 72 5.21 -2.95 -2.22
N GLY A 73 5.00 -1.94 -1.37
CA GLY A 73 6.06 -1.04 -0.93
C GLY A 73 7.18 -1.73 -0.15
N HIS A 74 6.88 -2.75 0.65
CA HIS A 74 7.90 -3.55 1.34
C HIS A 74 8.69 -4.46 0.40
N PHE A 75 8.08 -4.97 -0.67
CA PHE A 75 8.75 -5.80 -1.67
C PHE A 75 9.60 -4.97 -2.66
N GLU A 76 9.13 -3.79 -3.06
CA GLU A 76 9.80 -2.87 -3.99
C GLU A 76 10.83 -1.96 -3.30
N ASN A 77 11.12 -2.20 -2.03
CA ASN A 77 12.00 -1.37 -1.21
C ASN A 77 11.60 0.13 -1.17
N HIS A 78 10.30 0.41 -1.26
CA HIS A 78 9.78 1.77 -1.34
C HIS A 78 10.06 2.61 -0.08
N PHE A 79 10.18 1.96 1.08
CA PHE A 79 10.37 2.59 2.39
C PHE A 79 11.83 2.64 2.86
N GLY A 80 12.80 2.35 1.98
CA GLY A 80 14.22 2.29 2.34
C GLY A 80 14.49 1.26 3.45
N GLU A 81 15.23 1.64 4.49
CA GLU A 81 15.54 0.78 5.64
C GLU A 81 14.32 0.21 6.37
N SER A 82 13.16 0.88 6.28
CA SER A 82 11.89 0.38 6.83
C SER A 82 11.23 -0.69 5.96
N SER A 83 11.72 -0.92 4.74
CA SER A 83 11.24 -1.98 3.87
C SER A 83 11.71 -3.34 4.39
N SER A 84 10.81 -4.31 4.42
CA SER A 84 11.14 -5.66 4.87
C SER A 84 10.15 -6.60 4.26
N ILE A 85 10.67 -7.54 3.47
CA ILE A 85 9.89 -8.63 2.87
C ILE A 85 9.10 -9.37 3.95
N GLY A 86 9.69 -9.59 5.13
CA GLY A 86 9.00 -10.24 6.26
C GLY A 86 7.78 -9.48 6.75
N THR A 87 7.88 -8.15 6.88
CA THR A 87 6.74 -7.31 7.26
C THR A 87 5.67 -7.32 6.17
N GLY A 88 6.06 -7.25 4.90
CA GLY A 88 5.16 -7.40 3.75
C GLY A 88 4.41 -8.74 3.78
N VAL A 89 5.11 -9.86 3.98
CA VAL A 89 4.51 -11.19 4.10
C VAL A 89 3.52 -11.28 5.26
N LYS A 90 3.88 -10.75 6.45
CA LYS A 90 2.98 -10.74 7.61
C LYS A 90 1.70 -9.95 7.34
N LEU A 91 1.82 -8.78 6.71
CA LEU A 91 0.66 -7.95 6.32
C LEU A 91 -0.21 -8.65 5.28
N CYS A 92 0.40 -9.27 4.27
CA CYS A 92 -0.30 -10.02 3.23
C CYS A 92 -1.11 -11.18 3.82
N LYS A 93 -0.52 -11.97 4.74
CA LYS A 93 -1.22 -13.03 5.46
C LYS A 93 -2.39 -12.51 6.30
N LYS A 94 -2.23 -11.36 6.97
CA LYS A 94 -3.30 -10.73 7.74
C LYS A 94 -4.46 -10.28 6.83
N ALA A 95 -4.14 -9.64 5.72
CA ALA A 95 -5.13 -9.17 4.75
C ALA A 95 -5.89 -10.34 4.10
N ALA A 96 -5.20 -11.45 3.78
CA ALA A 96 -5.82 -12.66 3.27
C ALA A 96 -6.77 -13.32 4.28
N LYS A 97 -6.44 -13.30 5.58
CA LYS A 97 -7.34 -13.78 6.66
C LYS A 97 -8.65 -12.98 6.74
N LEU A 98 -8.62 -11.70 6.36
CA LEU A 98 -9.81 -10.85 6.27
C LEU A 98 -10.60 -11.09 4.97
N LYS A 99 -10.35 -12.19 4.27
CA LYS A 99 -10.96 -12.56 2.98
C LYS A 99 -10.81 -11.51 1.88
N ASN A 100 -9.75 -10.70 1.92
CA ASN A 100 -9.53 -9.73 0.86
C ASN A 100 -9.05 -10.42 -0.43
N PRO A 101 -9.77 -10.28 -1.57
CA PRO A 101 -9.41 -10.98 -2.81
C PRO A 101 -8.01 -10.62 -3.32
N SER A 102 -7.64 -9.33 -3.30
CA SER A 102 -6.33 -8.86 -3.76
C SER A 102 -5.19 -9.43 -2.90
N ALA A 103 -5.35 -9.49 -1.59
CA ALA A 103 -4.38 -10.08 -0.69
C ALA A 103 -4.30 -11.60 -0.80
N ILE A 104 -5.43 -12.28 -1.01
CA ILE A 104 -5.44 -13.73 -1.28
C ILE A 104 -4.70 -14.02 -2.59
N PHE A 105 -4.96 -13.25 -3.64
CA PHE A 105 -4.27 -13.36 -4.92
C PHE A 105 -2.76 -13.11 -4.77
N MET A 106 -2.36 -12.04 -4.08
CA MET A 106 -0.95 -11.76 -3.80
C MET A 106 -0.31 -12.90 -2.99
N LEU A 107 -0.96 -13.36 -1.91
CA LEU A 107 -0.42 -14.44 -1.08
C LEU A 107 -0.27 -15.74 -1.86
N SER A 108 -1.24 -16.08 -2.70
CA SER A 108 -1.16 -17.20 -3.64
C SER A 108 0.04 -17.04 -4.57
N GLY A 109 0.24 -15.86 -5.16
CA GLY A 109 1.42 -15.54 -5.97
C GLY A 109 2.74 -15.77 -5.21
N LEU A 110 2.82 -15.34 -3.95
CA LEU A 110 4.00 -15.55 -3.10
C LEU A 110 4.25 -17.03 -2.79
N TYR A 111 3.20 -17.84 -2.60
CA TYR A 111 3.33 -19.30 -2.44
C TYR A 111 3.74 -20.00 -3.73
N ARG A 112 3.28 -19.53 -4.89
CA ARG A 112 3.67 -20.06 -6.21
C ARG A 112 5.14 -19.79 -6.54
N THR A 113 5.63 -18.60 -6.25
CA THR A 113 7.04 -18.25 -6.49
C THR A 113 7.96 -18.72 -5.37
N GLY A 114 7.45 -18.81 -4.15
CA GLY A 114 8.26 -18.82 -2.94
C GLY A 114 8.92 -17.46 -2.70
N VAL A 115 9.28 -17.21 -1.45
CA VAL A 115 10.02 -16.02 -1.02
C VAL A 115 11.11 -16.50 -0.06
N LYS A 116 12.37 -16.43 -0.50
CA LYS A 116 13.52 -16.95 0.26
C LYS A 116 13.51 -16.40 1.71
N GLY A 117 13.52 -17.30 2.68
CA GLY A 117 13.51 -16.97 4.11
C GLY A 117 12.14 -16.64 4.72
N TYR A 118 11.05 -16.54 3.93
CA TYR A 118 9.73 -16.14 4.45
C TYR A 118 8.57 -17.05 4.03
N ILE A 119 8.56 -17.53 2.78
CA ILE A 119 7.52 -18.40 2.24
C ILE A 119 8.19 -19.51 1.43
N LYS A 120 8.00 -20.76 1.87
CA LYS A 120 8.38 -21.91 1.05
C LYS A 120 7.43 -21.99 -0.14
N LYS A 121 7.98 -22.23 -1.34
CA LYS A 121 7.17 -22.47 -2.54
C LYS A 121 6.25 -23.67 -2.31
N ASP A 122 4.95 -23.47 -2.52
CA ASP A 122 3.89 -24.47 -2.35
C ASP A 122 2.70 -24.16 -3.27
N GLU A 123 2.63 -24.88 -4.39
CA GLU A 123 1.58 -24.70 -5.38
C GLU A 123 0.20 -25.12 -4.87
N GLN A 124 0.14 -26.15 -4.02
CA GLN A 124 -1.13 -26.66 -3.50
C GLN A 124 -1.77 -25.66 -2.54
N VAL A 125 -0.97 -24.97 -1.71
CA VAL A 125 -1.45 -23.88 -0.85
C VAL A 125 -1.96 -22.72 -1.71
N SER A 126 -1.23 -22.35 -2.77
CA SER A 126 -1.65 -21.31 -3.72
C SER A 126 -3.02 -21.60 -4.33
N VAL A 127 -3.22 -22.80 -4.89
CA VAL A 127 -4.50 -23.21 -5.49
C VAL A 127 -5.62 -23.25 -4.46
N ARG A 128 -5.36 -23.75 -3.24
CA ARG A 128 -6.36 -23.77 -2.16
C ARG A 128 -6.77 -22.37 -1.70
N LEU A 129 -5.84 -21.42 -1.71
CA LEU A 129 -6.12 -20.03 -1.36
C LEU A 129 -7.09 -19.40 -2.38
N LEU A 130 -6.82 -19.56 -3.68
CA LEU A 130 -7.68 -19.03 -4.74
C LEU A 130 -9.04 -19.74 -4.84
N LYS A 131 -9.11 -21.03 -4.53
CA LYS A 131 -10.40 -21.76 -4.48
C LYS A 131 -11.30 -21.33 -3.31
N ARG A 132 -10.74 -20.63 -2.31
CA ARG A 132 -11.42 -20.19 -1.09
C ARG A 132 -11.67 -18.68 -1.02
N SER A 133 -11.19 -17.91 -2.01
CA SER A 133 -11.45 -16.47 -2.15
C SER A 133 -12.76 -16.24 -2.88
#